data_AF-A0A9Q3KVH9-F1
#
_entry.id   AF-A0A9Q3KVH9-F1
#
_cell.length_a   1.000
_cell.length_b   1.000
_cell.length_c   1.000
_cell.angle_alpha   90.00
_cell.angle_beta   90.00
_cell.angle_gamma   90.00
#
_symmetry.space_group_name_H-M   'P 1'
#
loop_
_entity.id
_entity.type
_entity.pdbx_description
1 polymer ?
#
loop_
_entity_poly.entity_id
_entity_poly.type
_entity_poly.pdbx_seq_one_letter_code
_entity_poly.pdbx_strand_id
1 'polypeptide(L)'
;MDKSSPTIWDKLSFSKAYHPQTDALAERMIQTLEDMVRFCAYGLEFKDCDGFTHDWCTLLKALELAYKTSVHATTNQTPAILEK
;
A
#
# COMPACT_ATOMS: atom_id res chain seq x y z
N MET A 1 11.93 42.68 3.59
CA MET A 1 12.66 41.40 3.39
C MET A 1 11.73 40.31 3.88
N ASP A 2 10.87 39.84 2.98
CA ASP A 2 10.00 38.69 3.17
C ASP A 2 10.76 37.45 2.70
N LYS A 3 10.91 36.47 3.59
CA LYS A 3 11.13 35.07 3.25
C LYS A 3 10.37 34.22 4.26
N SER A 4 9.05 34.28 4.22
CA SER A 4 8.22 33.22 4.79
C SER A 4 8.20 32.04 3.82
N SER A 5 8.95 31.00 4.15
CA SER A 5 8.95 29.72 3.44
C SER A 5 7.52 29.19 3.33
N PRO A 6 7.09 28.62 2.19
CA PRO A 6 5.79 27.99 2.10
C PRO A 6 5.79 26.73 2.97
N THR A 7 5.21 26.82 4.17
CA THR A 7 4.76 25.64 4.89
C THR A 7 3.69 24.99 4.03
N ILE A 8 3.92 23.74 3.63
CA ILE A 8 2.92 22.86 3.00
C ILE A 8 1.70 22.82 3.95
N TRP A 9 0.72 23.65 3.65
CA TRP A 9 -0.60 23.59 4.29
C TRP A 9 -1.46 22.78 3.34
N ASP A 10 -1.43 21.46 3.48
CA ASP A 10 -2.32 20.58 2.73
C ASP A 10 -3.76 20.81 3.21
N LYS A 11 -4.68 20.97 2.26
CA LYS A 11 -6.12 21.01 2.56
C LYS A 11 -6.55 19.62 3.02
N LEU A 12 -6.73 19.43 4.32
CA LEU A 12 -7.17 18.17 4.90
C LEU A 12 -8.63 17.88 4.50
N SER A 13 -8.84 16.87 3.67
CA SER A 13 -10.17 16.36 3.32
C SER A 13 -10.49 15.12 4.16
N PHE A 14 -11.46 15.21 5.06
CA PHE A 14 -11.95 14.06 5.83
C PHE A 14 -13.04 13.32 5.04
N SER A 15 -13.04 12.00 5.15
CA SER A 15 -14.19 11.21 4.72
C SER A 15 -15.38 11.40 5.65
N LYS A 16 -16.56 11.06 5.15
CA LYS A 16 -17.80 11.18 5.92
C LYS A 16 -17.87 10.03 6.93
N ALA A 17 -18.15 10.34 8.20
CA ALA A 17 -18.30 9.34 9.25
C ALA A 17 -19.29 8.23 8.83
N TYR A 18 -18.93 6.98 9.08
CA TYR A 18 -19.69 5.77 8.71
C TYR A 18 -19.99 5.64 7.20
N HIS A 19 -19.20 6.28 6.34
CA HIS A 19 -19.30 6.15 4.89
C HIS A 19 -17.97 5.65 4.29
N PRO A 20 -17.65 4.35 4.46
CA PRO A 20 -16.42 3.73 3.95
C PRO A 20 -16.25 3.92 2.43
N GLN A 21 -17.36 4.13 1.73
CA GLN A 21 -17.38 4.33 0.28
C GLN A 21 -16.63 5.57 -0.19
N THR A 22 -16.45 6.60 0.66
CA THR A 22 -15.63 7.78 0.33
C THR A 22 -14.15 7.44 0.22
N ASP A 23 -13.67 6.47 1.01
CA ASP A 23 -12.28 6.00 1.02
C ASP A 23 -12.14 4.64 0.32
N ALA A 24 -13.14 4.24 -0.49
CA ALA A 24 -13.22 2.91 -1.11
C ALA A 24 -11.99 2.54 -1.95
N LEU A 25 -11.27 3.53 -2.50
CA LEU A 25 -10.01 3.28 -3.20
C LEU A 25 -8.92 2.81 -2.24
N ALA A 26 -8.75 3.52 -1.11
CA ALA A 26 -7.80 3.16 -0.07
C ALA A 26 -8.17 1.82 0.57
N GLU A 27 -9.46 1.58 0.84
CA GLU A 27 -9.93 0.31 1.40
C GLU A 27 -9.64 -0.88 0.48
N ARG A 28 -9.87 -0.77 -0.83
CA ARG A 28 -9.52 -1.83 -1.81
C ARG A 28 -8.01 -2.07 -1.90
N MET A 29 -7.22 -1.00 -1.82
CA MET A 29 -5.77 -1.11 -1.80
C MET A 29 -5.30 -1.85 -0.55
N ILE A 30 -5.82 -1.49 0.63
CA ILE A 30 -5.48 -2.15 1.90
C ILE A 30 -5.84 -3.64 1.84
N GLN A 31 -7.03 -4.00 1.35
CA GLN A 31 -7.42 -5.40 1.21
C GLN A 31 -6.47 -6.19 0.30
N THR A 32 -6.04 -5.60 -0.82
CA THR A 32 -5.10 -6.25 -1.75
C THR A 32 -3.74 -6.50 -1.10
N LEU A 33 -3.24 -5.52 -0.34
CA LEU A 33 -1.98 -5.67 0.40
C LEU A 33 -2.11 -6.72 1.51
N GLU A 34 -3.24 -6.75 2.24
CA GLU A 34 -3.50 -7.78 3.24
C GLU A 34 -3.52 -9.19 2.63
N ASP A 35 -4.14 -9.37 1.47
CA ASP A 35 -4.19 -10.66 0.80
C ASP A 35 -2.80 -11.11 0.32
N MET A 36 -1.98 -10.19 -0.19
CA MET A 36 -0.58 -10.45 -0.52
C MET A 36 0.24 -10.85 0.71
N VAL A 37 0.06 -10.16 1.83
CA VAL A 37 0.69 -10.47 3.11
C VAL A 37 0.26 -11.86 3.61
N ARG A 38 -1.03 -12.20 3.54
CA ARG A 38 -1.52 -13.53 3.91
C ARG A 38 -0.89 -14.60 3.03
N PHE A 39 -0.83 -14.39 1.72
CA PHE A 39 -0.20 -15.34 0.80
C PHE A 39 1.28 -15.57 1.13
N CYS A 40 2.03 -14.51 1.42
CA CYS A 40 3.46 -14.62 1.74
C CYS A 40 3.72 -15.17 3.14
N ALA A 41 2.95 -14.76 4.16
CA ALA A 41 3.12 -15.23 5.54
C ALA A 41 2.73 -16.71 5.72
N TYR A 42 1.76 -17.19 4.95
CA TYR A 42 1.35 -18.61 4.96
C TYR A 42 2.02 -19.45 3.85
N GLY A 43 2.60 -18.81 2.84
CA GLY A 43 3.27 -19.44 1.70
C GLY A 43 4.53 -20.18 2.11
N LEU A 44 4.76 -21.35 1.50
CA LEU A 44 5.85 -22.27 1.85
C LEU A 44 7.26 -21.69 1.57
N GLU A 45 7.39 -20.70 0.68
CA GLU A 45 8.69 -20.16 0.24
C GLU A 45 9.36 -19.20 1.24
N PHE A 46 8.59 -18.58 2.14
CA PHE A 46 9.13 -17.63 3.12
C PHE A 46 9.24 -18.23 4.54
N LYS A 47 8.95 -19.52 4.70
CA LYS A 47 9.01 -20.19 5.99
C LYS A 47 10.46 -20.48 6.39
N ASP A 48 10.90 -19.92 7.52
CA ASP A 48 12.09 -20.40 8.23
C ASP A 48 11.84 -21.83 8.77
N CYS A 49 12.85 -22.47 9.38
CA CYS A 49 12.76 -23.86 9.89
C CYS A 49 11.58 -24.12 10.85
N ASP A 50 10.99 -23.07 11.41
CA ASP A 50 9.86 -23.12 12.36
C ASP A 50 8.50 -22.87 11.68
N GLY A 51 8.48 -22.68 10.36
CA GLY A 51 7.26 -22.59 9.57
C GLY A 51 6.63 -21.20 9.46
N PHE A 52 7.33 -20.14 9.87
CA PHE A 52 6.85 -18.75 9.81
C PHE A 52 7.98 -17.76 9.51
N THR A 53 7.71 -16.78 8.65
CA THR A 53 8.55 -15.58 8.46
C THR A 53 8.27 -14.61 9.61
N HIS A 54 9.26 -14.35 10.46
CA HIS A 54 9.09 -13.44 11.60
C HIS A 54 9.44 -11.98 11.27
N ASP A 55 10.03 -11.70 10.10
CA ASP A 55 10.41 -10.35 9.68
C ASP A 55 9.35 -9.69 8.78
N TRP A 56 8.33 -9.13 9.43
CA TRP A 56 7.27 -8.36 8.80
C TRP A 56 7.77 -7.07 8.14
N CYS A 57 8.83 -6.46 8.67
CA CYS A 57 9.36 -5.20 8.14
C CYS A 57 9.96 -5.42 6.74
N THR A 58 10.73 -6.50 6.56
CA THR A 58 11.30 -6.83 5.25
C THR A 58 10.24 -7.33 4.28
N LEU A 59 9.29 -8.15 4.75
CA LEU A 59 8.18 -8.64 3.93
C LEU A 59 7.31 -7.50 3.41
N LEU A 60 6.95 -6.54 4.26
CA LEU A 60 6.12 -5.40 3.89
C LEU A 60 6.80 -4.54 2.82
N LYS A 61 8.10 -4.29 2.94
CA LYS A 61 8.87 -3.55 1.93
C LYS A 61 8.92 -4.28 0.58
N ALA A 62 9.08 -5.59 0.60
CA ALA A 62 9.07 -6.40 -0.63
C ALA A 62 7.69 -6.39 -1.30
N LEU A 63 6.62 -6.49 -0.51
CA LEU A 63 5.23 -6.44 -0.99
C LEU A 63 4.83 -5.08 -1.54
N GLU A 64 5.26 -3.99 -0.88
CA GLU A 64 5.04 -2.63 -1.38
C GLU A 64 5.68 -2.45 -2.76
N LEU A 65 6.91 -2.95 -2.95
CA LEU A 65 7.59 -2.94 -4.24
C LEU A 65 6.85 -3.80 -5.28
N ALA A 66 6.44 -5.02 -4.91
CA ALA A 66 5.70 -5.92 -5.78
C ALA A 66 4.38 -5.28 -6.22
N TYR A 67 3.63 -4.65 -5.31
CA TYR A 67 2.39 -3.94 -5.61
C TYR A 67 2.63 -2.78 -6.58
N LYS A 68 3.61 -1.91 -6.29
CA LYS A 68 3.95 -0.74 -7.12
C LYS A 68 4.40 -1.10 -8.53
N THR A 69 5.02 -2.27 -8.70
CA THR A 69 5.54 -2.78 -9.98
C THR A 69 4.59 -3.74 -10.69
N SER A 70 3.52 -4.19 -10.03
CA SER A 70 2.51 -5.05 -10.64
C SER A 70 1.62 -4.28 -11.62
N VAL A 71 1.36 -4.86 -12.78
CA VAL A 71 0.47 -4.25 -13.78
C VAL A 71 -0.97 -4.50 -13.35
N HIS A 72 -1.73 -3.42 -13.15
CA HIS A 72 -3.13 -3.54 -12.78
C HIS A 72 -3.97 -3.92 -14.00
N ALA A 73 -4.73 -5.02 -13.91
CA ALA A 73 -5.45 -5.61 -15.05
C ALA A 73 -6.44 -4.64 -15.73
N THR A 74 -7.02 -3.71 -14.98
CA THR A 74 -7.98 -2.73 -15.51
C THR A 74 -7.29 -1.55 -16.20
N THR A 75 -6.06 -1.22 -15.79
CA THR A 75 -5.34 -0.01 -16.22
C THR A 75 -4.20 -0.33 -17.18
N ASN A 76 -3.80 -1.61 -17.29
CA ASN A 76 -2.65 -2.09 -18.07
C ASN A 76 -1.33 -1.34 -17.79
N GLN A 77 -1.24 -0.71 -16.63
CA GLN A 77 -0.09 0.05 -16.18
C GLN A 77 0.18 -0.27 -14.71
N THR A 78 1.42 -0.06 -14.29
CA THR A 78 1.81 -0.22 -12.89
C THR A 78 1.43 1.03 -12.10
N PRO A 79 0.99 0.91 -10.84
CA PRO A 79 0.67 2.08 -9.99
C PRO A 79 1.78 3.14 -9.98
N ALA A 80 3.04 2.72 -9.94
CA ALA A 80 4.19 3.63 -9.96
C ALA A 80 4.31 4.54 -11.21
N ILE A 81 3.65 4.18 -12.32
CA ILE A 81 3.62 5.00 -13.55
C ILE A 81 2.50 6.04 -13.48
N LEU A 82 1.43 5.75 -12.74
CA LEU A 82 0.25 6.60 -12.59
C LEU A 82 0.40 7.66 -11.49
N GLU A 83 1.30 7.44 -10.52
CA GLU A 83 1.58 8.38 -9.41
C GLU A 83 2.56 9.53 -9.79
N LYS A 84 2.79 9.79 -11.09
CA LYS A 84 3.64 10.89 -11.58
C LYS A 84 2.85 12.17 -11.84
#